data_AF-A0A434AGK9-F1
#
_entry.id   AF-A0A434AGK9-F1
#
_cell.length_a   1.000
_cell.length_b   1.000
_cell.length_c   1.000
_cell.angle_alpha   90.00
_cell.angle_beta   90.00
_cell.angle_gamma   90.00
#
_symmetry.space_group_name_H-M   'P 1'
#
loop_
_entity.id
_entity.type
_entity.pdbx_description
1 polymer ?
#
loop_
_entity_poly.entity_id
_entity_poly.type
_entity_poly.pdbx_seq_one_letter_code
_entity_poly.pdbx_strand_id
1 'polypeptide(L)'
;MRQISSKSNIKEIASVGTEIINLNKQANITEDAYFTITYEKLSAKTDILIQKIRAGWAASDLQEKDELRDLDIRAIFYEVEAKCIRRNSPAQLSAEKVKAVLDRYGLNIISESYSKESVDVKALLSDLNADGLVADRSAIPDLDGLIRNLENSQAAFDLSFTQNLEDRVDHNNAKSASILAQELRRIINTEFCPYVGAMAQANADKFKVFADLFSELIERNNKEVSERIALQKRDLKESEA
;
A
#
# COMPACT_ATOMS: atom_id res chain seq x y z
N MET A 1 13.59 30.45 13.10
CA MET A 1 13.18 29.42 12.12
C MET A 1 11.87 28.81 12.56
N ARG A 2 10.89 28.63 11.65
CA ARG A 2 9.61 27.98 11.98
C ARG A 2 9.79 26.48 12.15
N GLN A 3 8.84 25.83 12.80
CA GLN A 3 8.80 24.38 13.02
C GLN A 3 7.74 23.72 12.14
N ILE A 4 7.91 22.43 11.84
CA ILE A 4 6.90 21.61 11.17
C ILE A 4 5.67 21.49 12.06
N SER A 5 4.50 21.67 11.47
CA SER A 5 3.20 21.53 12.12
C SER A 5 3.03 20.15 12.76
N SER A 6 2.48 20.12 13.98
CA SER A 6 2.10 18.87 14.65
C SER A 6 0.97 18.11 13.94
N LYS A 7 0.24 18.81 13.03
CA LYS A 7 -0.87 18.26 12.24
C LYS A 7 -0.43 17.69 10.89
N SER A 8 0.87 17.75 10.58
CA SER A 8 1.41 17.09 9.40
C SER A 8 1.22 15.58 9.49
N ASN A 9 0.75 14.98 8.40
CA ASN A 9 0.57 13.54 8.25
C ASN A 9 1.91 12.85 7.92
N ILE A 10 1.87 11.53 7.81
CA ILE A 10 3.04 10.69 7.56
C ILE A 10 3.75 11.07 6.24
N LYS A 11 3.01 11.29 5.15
CA LYS A 11 3.56 11.60 3.83
C LYS A 11 4.16 13.00 3.78
N GLU A 12 3.48 13.97 4.39
CA GLU A 12 3.95 15.37 4.54
C GLU A 12 5.29 15.41 5.29
N ILE A 13 5.41 14.67 6.40
CA ILE A 13 6.66 14.59 7.17
C ILE A 13 7.78 13.90 6.37
N ALA A 14 7.48 12.81 5.65
CA ALA A 14 8.46 12.12 4.81
C ALA A 14 8.95 13.00 3.63
N SER A 15 8.05 13.80 3.05
CA SER A 15 8.38 14.77 1.99
C SER A 15 9.40 15.79 2.49
N VAL A 16 9.12 16.40 3.65
CA VAL A 16 10.05 17.38 4.24
C VAL A 16 11.42 16.75 4.53
N GLY A 17 11.47 15.53 5.08
CA GLY A 17 12.73 14.81 5.29
C GLY A 17 13.52 14.59 3.99
N THR A 18 12.83 14.19 2.92
CA THR A 18 13.43 13.96 1.59
C THR A 18 14.00 15.24 1.00
N GLU A 19 13.28 16.34 1.15
CA GLU A 19 13.70 17.63 0.61
C GLU A 19 14.88 18.21 1.40
N ILE A 20 14.95 18.01 2.72
CA ILE A 20 16.14 18.35 3.52
C ILE A 20 17.37 17.59 3.02
N ILE A 21 17.22 16.29 2.73
CA ILE A 21 18.30 15.45 2.15
C ILE A 21 18.77 16.04 0.82
N ASN A 22 17.83 16.40 -0.06
CA ASN A 22 18.16 16.97 -1.37
C ASN A 22 18.82 18.36 -1.26
N LEU A 23 18.37 19.20 -0.31
CA LEU A 23 18.99 20.49 -0.03
C LEU A 23 20.45 20.31 0.42
N ASN A 24 20.73 19.35 1.32
CA ASN A 24 22.10 19.15 1.78
C ASN A 24 23.00 18.54 0.70
N LYS A 25 22.47 17.70 -0.20
CA LYS A 25 23.23 17.23 -1.37
C LYS A 25 23.73 18.38 -2.25
N GLN A 26 22.98 19.48 -2.32
CA GLN A 26 23.37 20.67 -3.07
C GLN A 26 24.32 21.58 -2.27
N ALA A 27 24.05 21.78 -0.98
CA ALA A 27 24.86 22.65 -0.11
C ALA A 27 26.19 22.03 0.32
N ASN A 28 26.27 20.70 0.35
CA ASN A 28 27.44 19.90 0.72
C ASN A 28 28.07 20.29 2.08
N ILE A 29 27.23 20.57 3.08
CA ILE A 29 27.69 20.92 4.43
C ILE A 29 28.16 19.64 5.12
N THR A 30 29.47 19.40 5.12
CA THR A 30 30.08 18.17 5.64
C THR A 30 31.10 18.41 6.75
N GLU A 31 31.72 19.58 6.79
CA GLU A 31 32.81 19.88 7.74
C GLU A 31 32.31 20.19 9.16
N ASP A 32 31.00 20.31 9.35
CA ASP A 32 30.40 20.61 10.65
C ASP A 32 29.90 19.32 11.33
N ALA A 33 30.57 18.92 12.41
CA ALA A 33 30.33 17.62 13.04
C ALA A 33 28.90 17.45 13.59
N TYR A 34 28.36 18.49 14.24
CA TYR A 34 27.02 18.41 14.82
C TYR A 34 25.94 18.39 13.74
N PHE A 35 26.11 19.20 12.69
CA PHE A 35 25.25 19.16 11.51
C PHE A 35 25.24 17.76 10.89
N THR A 36 26.42 17.21 10.62
CA THR A 36 26.57 15.91 9.96
C THR A 36 25.92 14.79 10.78
N ILE A 37 26.16 14.72 12.09
CA ILE A 37 25.52 13.72 12.97
C ILE A 37 24.00 13.85 12.95
N THR A 38 23.47 15.07 13.07
CA THR A 38 22.02 15.31 13.10
C THR A 38 21.38 15.01 11.75
N TYR A 39 22.07 15.36 10.66
CA TYR A 39 21.67 15.08 9.28
C TYR A 39 21.63 13.58 9.00
N GLU A 40 22.66 12.83 9.37
CA GLU A 40 22.69 11.37 9.20
C GLU A 40 21.54 10.68 9.94
N LYS A 41 21.29 11.10 11.19
CA LYS A 41 20.15 10.63 11.99
C LYS A 41 18.81 10.92 11.32
N LEU A 42 18.62 12.13 10.79
CA LEU A 42 17.43 12.54 10.04
C LEU A 42 17.28 11.73 8.74
N SER A 43 18.37 11.56 7.99
CA SER A 43 18.39 10.83 6.71
C SER A 43 18.00 9.38 6.92
N ALA A 44 18.69 8.67 7.83
CA ALA A 44 18.38 7.29 8.15
C ALA A 44 16.93 7.13 8.61
N LYS A 45 16.40 8.10 9.38
CA LYS A 45 15.00 8.07 9.82
C LYS A 45 14.02 8.26 8.68
N THR A 46 14.34 9.14 7.74
CA THR A 46 13.54 9.40 6.55
C THR A 46 13.47 8.16 5.67
N ASP A 47 14.60 7.49 5.44
CA ASP A 47 14.66 6.27 4.64
C ASP A 47 13.80 5.15 5.24
N ILE A 48 13.93 4.90 6.55
CA ILE A 48 13.10 3.91 7.26
C ILE A 48 11.60 4.26 7.16
N LEU A 49 11.25 5.55 7.26
CA LEU A 49 9.86 5.99 7.13
C LEU A 49 9.31 5.75 5.72
N ILE A 50 10.08 6.08 4.68
CA ILE A 50 9.70 5.86 3.27
C ILE A 50 9.50 4.37 2.99
N GLN A 51 10.43 3.52 3.47
CA GLN A 51 10.31 2.07 3.35
C GLN A 51 9.02 1.56 4.00
N LYS A 52 8.69 2.04 5.21
CA LYS A 52 7.43 1.68 5.88
C LYS A 52 6.17 2.15 5.15
N ILE A 53 6.22 3.31 4.50
CA ILE A 53 5.11 3.78 3.66
C ILE A 53 4.91 2.83 2.47
N ARG A 54 6.00 2.40 1.82
CA ARG A 54 5.95 1.46 0.68
C ARG A 54 5.39 0.10 1.07
N ALA A 55 5.87 -0.48 2.17
CA ALA A 55 5.34 -1.74 2.68
C ALA A 55 3.84 -1.66 3.00
N GLY A 56 3.35 -0.50 3.45
CA GLY A 56 1.93 -0.25 3.63
C GLY A 56 1.13 -0.27 2.32
N TRP A 57 1.71 0.21 1.22
CA TRP A 57 1.07 0.14 -0.11
C TRP A 57 1.04 -1.29 -0.63
N ALA A 58 2.12 -2.05 -0.49
CA ALA A 58 2.16 -3.46 -0.88
C ALA A 58 1.12 -4.29 -0.13
N ALA A 59 0.89 -4.01 1.16
CA ALA A 59 -0.17 -4.67 1.93
C ALA A 59 -1.59 -4.32 1.43
N SER A 60 -1.81 -3.05 1.07
CA SER A 60 -3.09 -2.60 0.50
C SER A 60 -3.35 -3.22 -0.87
N ASP A 61 -2.37 -3.20 -1.76
CA ASP A 61 -2.49 -3.81 -3.10
C ASP A 61 -2.75 -5.31 -3.01
N LEU A 62 -2.05 -6.01 -2.11
CA LEU A 62 -2.30 -7.43 -1.85
C LEU A 62 -3.75 -7.70 -1.46
N GLN A 63 -4.31 -6.89 -0.54
CA GLN A 63 -5.71 -7.00 -0.14
C GLN A 63 -6.66 -6.72 -1.32
N GLU A 64 -6.39 -5.72 -2.14
CA GLU A 64 -7.21 -5.45 -3.34
C GLU A 64 -7.17 -6.62 -4.34
N LYS A 65 -6.01 -7.27 -4.53
CA LYS A 65 -5.92 -8.47 -5.39
C LYS A 65 -6.68 -9.66 -4.81
N ASP A 66 -6.63 -9.81 -3.50
CA ASP A 66 -7.37 -10.82 -2.76
C ASP A 66 -8.88 -10.65 -2.94
N GLU A 67 -9.40 -9.43 -2.74
CA GLU A 67 -10.81 -9.10 -2.90
C GLU A 67 -11.32 -9.36 -4.33
N LEU A 68 -10.49 -9.11 -5.35
CA LEU A 68 -10.80 -9.43 -6.75
C LEU A 68 -10.83 -10.94 -7.00
N ARG A 69 -9.85 -11.68 -6.47
CA ARG A 69 -9.83 -13.15 -6.56
C ARG A 69 -11.07 -13.76 -5.90
N ASP A 70 -11.42 -13.28 -4.71
CA ASP A 70 -12.62 -13.63 -3.97
C ASP A 70 -13.90 -13.42 -4.78
N LEU A 71 -13.98 -12.28 -5.49
CA LEU A 71 -15.10 -11.95 -6.35
C LEU A 71 -15.20 -12.93 -7.52
N ASP A 72 -14.09 -13.28 -8.17
CA ASP A 72 -14.06 -14.22 -9.29
C ASP A 72 -14.46 -15.65 -8.85
N ILE A 73 -14.02 -16.08 -7.66
CA ILE A 73 -14.46 -17.36 -7.05
C ILE A 73 -15.97 -17.34 -6.85
N ARG A 74 -16.51 -16.30 -6.20
CA ARG A 74 -17.96 -16.15 -5.98
C ARG A 74 -18.74 -16.16 -7.30
N ALA A 75 -18.23 -15.49 -8.32
CA ALA A 75 -18.88 -15.43 -9.63
C ALA A 75 -19.02 -16.83 -10.27
N ILE A 76 -17.95 -17.65 -10.24
CA ILE A 76 -17.99 -19.02 -10.74
C ILE A 76 -19.01 -19.86 -9.96
N PHE A 77 -18.94 -19.83 -8.63
CA PHE A 77 -19.85 -20.62 -7.78
C PHE A 77 -21.32 -20.28 -8.05
N TYR A 78 -21.66 -18.99 -8.04
CA TYR A 78 -23.04 -18.55 -8.22
C TYR A 78 -23.55 -18.73 -9.65
N GLU A 79 -22.70 -18.57 -10.67
CA GLU A 79 -23.12 -18.84 -12.06
C GLU A 79 -23.48 -20.31 -12.25
N VAL A 80 -22.66 -21.23 -11.71
CA VAL A 80 -22.93 -22.67 -11.78
C VAL A 80 -24.16 -23.05 -10.96
N GLU A 81 -24.28 -22.55 -9.72
CA GLU A 81 -25.44 -22.80 -8.87
C GLU A 81 -26.75 -22.32 -9.52
N ALA A 82 -26.73 -21.13 -10.13
CA ALA A 82 -27.87 -20.58 -10.85
C ALA A 82 -28.29 -21.42 -12.07
N LYS A 83 -27.39 -22.20 -12.70
CA LYS A 83 -27.76 -23.16 -13.74
C LYS A 83 -28.32 -24.46 -13.15
N CYS A 84 -27.79 -24.94 -12.04
CA CYS A 84 -28.25 -26.18 -11.40
C CYS A 84 -29.72 -26.14 -10.99
N ILE A 85 -30.23 -24.98 -10.55
CA ILE A 85 -31.62 -24.82 -10.09
C ILE A 85 -32.64 -24.63 -11.22
N ARG A 86 -32.23 -24.68 -12.49
CA ARG A 86 -33.13 -24.53 -13.64
C ARG A 86 -33.89 -25.83 -13.92
N ARG A 87 -34.87 -25.77 -14.83
CA ARG A 87 -35.55 -26.98 -15.33
C ARG A 87 -34.54 -27.93 -15.98
N ASN A 88 -34.79 -29.23 -15.86
CA ASN A 88 -33.96 -30.27 -16.44
C ASN A 88 -33.69 -29.99 -17.93
N SER A 89 -32.41 -29.95 -18.28
CA SER A 89 -31.89 -29.70 -19.62
C SER A 89 -30.44 -30.20 -19.70
N PRO A 90 -29.89 -30.44 -20.90
CA PRO A 90 -28.48 -30.80 -21.05
C PRO A 90 -27.51 -29.82 -20.38
N ALA A 91 -27.82 -28.52 -20.41
CA ALA A 91 -27.02 -27.49 -19.74
C ALA A 91 -27.09 -27.57 -18.21
N GLN A 92 -28.26 -27.92 -17.66
CA GLN A 92 -28.43 -28.11 -16.22
C GLN A 92 -27.66 -29.35 -15.72
N LEU A 93 -27.69 -30.46 -16.47
CA LEU A 93 -26.89 -31.66 -16.17
C LEU A 93 -25.38 -31.40 -16.27
N SER A 94 -24.97 -30.57 -17.24
CA SER A 94 -23.57 -30.13 -17.37
C SER A 94 -23.14 -29.29 -16.16
N ALA A 95 -24.02 -28.37 -15.71
CA ALA A 95 -23.79 -27.58 -14.51
C ALA A 95 -23.68 -28.43 -13.24
N GLU A 96 -24.48 -29.49 -13.09
CA GLU A 96 -24.34 -30.41 -11.94
C GLU A 96 -22.97 -31.08 -11.88
N LYS A 97 -22.38 -31.44 -13.02
CA LYS A 97 -21.02 -32.01 -13.06
C LYS A 97 -19.96 -30.99 -12.70
N VAL A 98 -20.07 -29.76 -13.20
CA VAL A 98 -19.17 -28.66 -12.81
C VAL A 98 -19.32 -28.36 -11.32
N LYS A 99 -20.56 -28.35 -10.81
CA LYS A 99 -20.85 -28.16 -9.38
C LYS A 99 -20.20 -29.24 -8.52
N ALA A 100 -20.20 -30.50 -8.96
CA ALA A 100 -19.53 -31.58 -8.24
C ALA A 100 -18.03 -31.33 -8.05
N VAL A 101 -17.37 -30.63 -9.00
CA VAL A 101 -15.99 -30.17 -8.83
C VAL A 101 -15.91 -29.06 -7.81
N LEU A 102 -16.75 -28.02 -7.93
CA LEU A 102 -16.78 -26.89 -7.00
C LEU A 102 -17.03 -27.33 -5.55
N ASP A 103 -17.93 -28.30 -5.33
CA ASP A 103 -18.29 -28.81 -4.01
C ASP A 103 -17.13 -29.50 -3.28
N ARG A 104 -16.08 -29.96 -4.00
CA ARG A 104 -14.86 -30.52 -3.37
C ARG A 104 -14.05 -29.46 -2.64
N TYR A 105 -14.12 -28.22 -3.10
CA TYR A 105 -13.39 -27.08 -2.56
C TYR A 105 -14.27 -26.28 -1.61
N GLY A 106 -15.52 -26.03 -2.01
CA GLY A 106 -16.47 -25.21 -1.28
C GLY A 106 -16.19 -23.70 -1.43
N LEU A 107 -17.22 -22.88 -1.23
CA LEU A 107 -17.08 -21.42 -1.30
C LEU A 107 -16.27 -20.86 -0.11
N ASN A 108 -16.08 -21.65 0.95
CA ASN A 108 -15.32 -21.26 2.13
C ASN A 108 -13.81 -21.12 1.89
N ILE A 109 -13.28 -21.51 0.73
CA ILE A 109 -11.86 -21.28 0.40
C ILE A 109 -11.47 -19.80 0.47
N ILE A 110 -12.42 -18.88 0.20
CA ILE A 110 -12.24 -17.41 0.31
C ILE A 110 -12.04 -16.91 1.75
N SER A 111 -12.25 -17.78 2.75
CA SER A 111 -12.09 -17.45 4.17
C SER A 111 -10.83 -18.08 4.78
N GLU A 112 -10.06 -18.80 3.96
CA GLU A 112 -8.81 -19.42 4.38
C GLU A 112 -7.67 -18.39 4.43
N SER A 113 -6.53 -18.79 5.00
CA SER A 113 -5.32 -17.97 4.86
C SER A 113 -4.90 -17.88 3.39
N TYR A 114 -4.36 -16.74 2.96
CA TYR A 114 -3.80 -16.50 1.62
C TYR A 114 -3.05 -17.68 1.00
N SER A 115 -2.15 -18.32 1.76
CA SER A 115 -1.36 -19.45 1.25
C SER A 115 -2.21 -20.69 0.99
N LYS A 116 -3.19 -20.96 1.86
CA LYS A 116 -4.08 -22.12 1.71
C LYS A 116 -5.10 -21.88 0.61
N GLU A 117 -5.70 -20.70 0.56
CA GLU A 117 -6.59 -20.30 -0.54
C GLU A 117 -5.88 -20.41 -1.88
N SER A 118 -4.65 -19.89 -2.03
CA SER A 118 -3.89 -20.02 -3.29
C SER A 118 -3.67 -21.48 -3.70
N VAL A 119 -3.47 -22.40 -2.75
CA VAL A 119 -3.35 -23.84 -3.06
C VAL A 119 -4.69 -24.39 -3.55
N ASP A 120 -5.77 -24.09 -2.83
CA ASP A 120 -7.11 -24.58 -3.15
C ASP A 120 -7.61 -24.01 -4.49
N VAL A 121 -7.35 -22.74 -4.78
CA VAL A 121 -7.70 -22.08 -6.04
C VAL A 121 -6.93 -22.68 -7.22
N LYS A 122 -5.63 -22.95 -7.06
CA LYS A 122 -4.83 -23.59 -8.13
C LYS A 122 -5.30 -25.01 -8.41
N ALA A 123 -5.64 -25.77 -7.36
CA ALA A 123 -6.20 -27.10 -7.51
C ALA A 123 -7.60 -27.04 -8.17
N LEU A 124 -8.46 -26.10 -7.76
CA LEU A 124 -9.76 -25.86 -8.37
C LEU A 124 -9.63 -25.53 -9.86
N LEU A 125 -8.75 -24.59 -10.22
CA LEU A 125 -8.49 -24.23 -11.61
C LEU A 125 -7.99 -25.42 -12.43
N SER A 126 -7.10 -26.24 -11.87
CA SER A 126 -6.62 -27.47 -12.51
C SER A 126 -7.76 -28.45 -12.79
N ASP A 127 -8.65 -28.64 -11.82
CA ASP A 127 -9.79 -29.55 -11.98
C ASP A 127 -10.81 -29.01 -12.96
N LEU A 128 -11.14 -27.72 -12.89
CA LEU A 128 -12.04 -27.07 -13.84
C LEU A 128 -11.47 -27.15 -15.26
N ASN A 129 -10.15 -27.09 -15.43
CA ASN A 129 -9.41 -27.21 -16.69
C ASN A 129 -9.15 -28.62 -17.19
N ALA A 130 -9.66 -29.65 -16.52
CA ALA A 130 -9.56 -31.01 -17.01
C ALA A 130 -10.28 -31.20 -18.36
N ASP A 131 -9.65 -31.91 -19.30
CA ASP A 131 -10.21 -32.20 -20.63
C ASP A 131 -11.62 -32.80 -20.58
N GLY A 132 -11.90 -33.61 -19.55
CA GLY A 132 -13.19 -34.24 -19.32
C GLY A 132 -14.35 -33.26 -19.04
N LEU A 133 -14.07 -32.01 -18.68
CA LEU A 133 -15.08 -30.98 -18.38
C LEU A 133 -15.31 -29.99 -19.52
N VAL A 134 -14.50 -30.00 -20.59
CA VAL A 134 -14.56 -28.99 -21.67
C VAL A 134 -15.97 -28.87 -22.25
N ALA A 135 -16.62 -30.00 -22.53
CA ALA A 135 -17.98 -30.02 -23.06
C ALA A 135 -19.01 -29.49 -22.05
N ASP A 136 -18.85 -29.84 -20.77
CA ASP A 136 -19.77 -29.42 -19.71
C ASP A 136 -19.63 -27.92 -19.41
N ARG A 137 -18.41 -27.37 -19.45
CA ARG A 137 -18.17 -25.92 -19.32
C ARG A 137 -18.73 -25.13 -20.50
N SER A 138 -18.54 -25.64 -21.72
CA SER A 138 -19.06 -25.01 -22.94
C SER A 138 -20.59 -24.90 -22.94
N ALA A 139 -21.28 -25.74 -22.15
CA ALA A 139 -22.73 -25.69 -21.99
C ALA A 139 -23.22 -24.60 -21.01
N ILE A 140 -22.30 -23.96 -20.27
CA ILE A 140 -22.58 -22.90 -19.30
C ILE A 140 -22.04 -21.59 -19.88
N PRO A 141 -22.93 -20.68 -20.35
CA PRO A 141 -22.50 -19.38 -20.87
C PRO A 141 -21.57 -18.66 -19.89
N ASP A 142 -20.57 -17.98 -20.43
CA ASP A 142 -19.60 -17.14 -19.71
C ASP A 142 -18.64 -17.84 -18.73
N LEU A 143 -18.84 -19.14 -18.42
CA LEU A 143 -18.02 -19.86 -17.44
C LEU A 143 -16.52 -19.89 -17.80
N ASP A 144 -16.18 -20.15 -19.07
CA ASP A 144 -14.77 -20.11 -19.51
C ASP A 144 -14.16 -18.70 -19.39
N GLY A 145 -14.99 -17.65 -19.45
CA GLY A 145 -14.56 -16.27 -19.20
C GLY A 145 -14.29 -16.02 -17.72
N LEU A 146 -15.17 -16.50 -16.85
CA LEU A 146 -15.02 -16.41 -15.40
C LEU A 146 -13.79 -17.21 -14.90
N ILE A 147 -13.54 -18.39 -15.46
CA ILE A 147 -12.33 -19.18 -15.15
C ILE A 147 -11.07 -18.41 -15.54
N ARG A 148 -11.04 -17.80 -16.73
CA ARG A 148 -9.92 -16.95 -17.16
C ARG A 148 -9.72 -15.73 -16.27
N ASN A 149 -10.79 -15.13 -15.76
CA ASN A 149 -10.67 -14.04 -14.79
C ASN A 149 -10.01 -14.54 -13.50
N LEU A 150 -10.46 -15.68 -12.96
CA LEU A 150 -9.87 -16.27 -11.77
C LEU A 150 -8.38 -16.64 -11.97
N GLU A 151 -8.00 -17.17 -13.14
CA GLU A 151 -6.59 -17.42 -13.48
C GLU A 151 -5.76 -16.14 -13.42
N ASN A 152 -6.27 -15.04 -14.00
CA ASN A 152 -5.59 -13.75 -13.99
C ASN A 152 -5.51 -13.15 -12.58
N SER A 153 -6.60 -13.22 -11.81
CA SER A 153 -6.64 -12.71 -10.44
C SER A 153 -5.73 -13.51 -9.51
N GLN A 154 -5.67 -14.84 -9.65
CA GLN A 154 -4.74 -15.69 -8.90
C GLN A 154 -3.28 -15.38 -9.26
N ALA A 155 -2.96 -15.18 -10.55
CA ALA A 155 -1.61 -14.81 -10.97
C ALA A 155 -1.19 -13.42 -10.46
N ALA A 156 -2.12 -12.45 -10.50
CA ALA A 156 -1.90 -11.12 -9.95
C ALA A 156 -1.71 -11.15 -8.43
N PHE A 157 -2.50 -11.96 -7.72
CA PHE A 157 -2.35 -12.19 -6.30
C PHE A 157 -0.98 -12.79 -5.95
N ASP A 158 -0.54 -13.85 -6.65
CA ASP A 158 0.75 -14.49 -6.38
C ASP A 158 1.93 -13.51 -6.52
N LEU A 159 1.87 -12.62 -7.51
CA LEU A 159 2.88 -11.58 -7.71
C LEU A 159 2.88 -10.58 -6.55
N SER A 160 1.71 -10.06 -6.16
CA SER A 160 1.59 -9.09 -5.06
C SER A 160 1.96 -9.73 -3.71
N PHE A 161 1.61 -11.00 -3.50
CA PHE A 161 1.95 -11.75 -2.28
C PHE A 161 3.46 -11.93 -2.13
N THR A 162 4.17 -12.20 -3.24
CA THR A 162 5.63 -12.30 -3.24
C THR A 162 6.28 -10.96 -2.87
N GLN A 163 5.83 -9.86 -3.49
CA GLN A 163 6.31 -8.51 -3.18
C GLN A 163 6.06 -8.13 -1.72
N ASN A 164 4.89 -8.47 -1.18
CA ASN A 164 4.57 -8.24 0.22
C ASN A 164 5.49 -9.02 1.16
N LEU A 165 5.84 -10.26 0.83
CA LEU A 165 6.77 -11.07 1.63
C LEU A 165 8.18 -10.46 1.63
N GLU A 166 8.68 -10.02 0.47
CA GLU A 166 9.97 -9.32 0.35
C GLU A 166 9.98 -8.08 1.26
N ASP A 167 8.95 -7.23 1.16
CA ASP A 167 8.80 -6.05 2.02
C ASP A 167 8.69 -6.40 3.51
N ARG A 168 8.07 -7.52 3.88
CA ARG A 168 7.92 -7.93 5.29
C ARG A 168 9.20 -8.49 5.89
N VAL A 169 9.99 -9.25 5.13
CA VAL A 169 11.27 -9.80 5.58
C VAL A 169 12.21 -8.66 6.02
N ASP A 170 12.21 -7.55 5.30
CA ASP A 170 13.04 -6.39 5.63
C ASP A 170 12.54 -5.60 6.87
N HIS A 171 11.32 -5.85 7.35
CA HIS A 171 10.60 -4.85 8.17
C HIS A 171 9.88 -5.37 9.42
N ASN A 172 9.91 -6.66 9.74
CA ASN A 172 9.10 -7.28 10.80
C ASN A 172 9.40 -6.84 12.26
N ASN A 173 10.44 -6.04 12.53
CA ASN A 173 10.76 -5.54 13.88
C ASN A 173 10.84 -4.00 14.03
N ALA A 174 10.41 -3.26 13.00
CA ALA A 174 10.52 -1.80 13.00
C ALA A 174 9.23 -1.09 13.45
N LYS A 175 9.40 0.04 14.14
CA LYS A 175 8.33 0.96 14.61
C LYS A 175 7.30 1.26 13.50
N SER A 176 6.07 1.57 13.89
CA SER A 176 5.02 1.96 12.94
C SER A 176 5.38 3.27 12.22
N ALA A 177 4.86 3.46 11.00
CA ALA A 177 5.09 4.68 10.22
C ALA A 177 4.67 5.95 10.97
N SER A 178 3.59 5.89 11.77
CA SER A 178 3.15 7.00 12.63
C SER A 178 4.19 7.37 13.68
N ILE A 179 4.73 6.38 14.41
CA ILE A 179 5.78 6.61 15.41
C ILE A 179 7.04 7.16 14.74
N LEU A 180 7.46 6.58 13.62
CA LEU A 180 8.62 7.03 12.86
C LEU A 180 8.48 8.48 12.37
N ALA A 181 7.29 8.86 11.87
CA ALA A 181 7.00 10.23 11.46
C ALA A 181 7.04 11.21 12.64
N GLN A 182 6.51 10.83 13.80
CA GLN A 182 6.60 11.66 15.01
C GLN A 182 8.05 11.87 15.45
N GLU A 183 8.87 10.81 15.40
CA GLU A 183 10.29 10.87 15.75
C GLU A 183 11.09 11.72 14.75
N LEU A 184 10.82 11.58 13.45
CA LEU A 184 11.43 12.40 12.40
C LEU A 184 11.08 13.88 12.60
N ARG A 185 9.78 14.20 12.80
CA ARG A 185 9.34 15.56 13.10
C ARG A 185 10.02 16.12 14.35
N ARG A 186 10.18 15.30 15.39
CA ARG A 186 10.89 15.71 16.61
C ARG A 186 12.33 16.07 16.30
N ILE A 187 13.08 15.21 15.61
CA ILE A 187 14.46 15.47 15.20
C ILE A 187 14.53 16.82 14.44
N ILE A 188 13.65 17.02 13.47
CA ILE A 188 13.62 18.25 12.68
C ILE A 188 13.34 19.47 13.58
N ASN A 189 12.28 19.43 14.39
CA ASN A 189 11.83 20.60 15.15
C ASN A 189 12.72 20.94 16.36
N THR A 190 13.31 19.93 17.02
CA THR A 190 14.02 20.12 18.29
C THR A 190 15.53 20.09 18.15
N GLU A 191 16.07 19.46 17.10
CA GLU A 191 17.51 19.36 16.88
C GLU A 191 17.92 20.18 15.66
N PHE A 192 17.31 19.93 14.50
CA PHE A 192 17.76 20.51 13.23
C PHE A 192 17.37 21.99 13.06
N CYS A 193 16.11 22.37 13.33
CA CYS A 193 15.65 23.76 13.19
C CYS A 193 16.40 24.75 14.10
N PRO A 194 16.58 24.48 15.41
CA PRO A 194 17.34 25.38 16.27
C PRO A 194 18.80 25.49 15.82
N TYR A 195 19.40 24.37 15.41
CA TYR A 195 20.78 24.33 14.99
C TYR A 195 21.04 25.15 13.72
N VAL A 196 20.31 24.87 12.65
CA VAL A 196 20.44 25.59 11.37
C VAL A 196 20.14 27.08 11.55
N GLY A 197 19.13 27.42 12.37
CA GLY A 197 18.81 28.81 12.70
C GLY A 197 19.95 29.54 13.42
N ALA A 198 20.62 28.89 14.36
CA ALA A 198 21.76 29.48 15.07
C ALA A 198 22.99 29.61 14.14
N MET A 199 23.29 28.59 13.35
CA MET A 199 24.44 28.59 12.44
C MET A 199 24.29 29.59 11.30
N ALA A 200 23.08 29.89 10.86
CA ALA A 200 22.82 30.96 9.89
C ALA A 200 23.22 32.35 10.42
N GLN A 201 23.27 32.54 11.74
CA GLN A 201 23.72 33.78 12.38
C GLN A 201 25.22 33.74 12.71
N ALA A 202 25.70 32.62 13.25
CA ALA A 202 27.09 32.46 13.68
C ALA A 202 28.08 32.26 12.52
N ASN A 203 27.63 31.64 11.42
CA ASN A 203 28.42 31.33 10.24
C ASN A 203 27.57 31.51 8.97
N ALA A 204 27.18 32.76 8.72
CA ALA A 204 26.26 33.11 7.66
C ALA A 204 26.75 32.69 6.27
N ASP A 205 28.05 32.84 5.98
CA ASP A 205 28.64 32.50 4.68
C ASP A 205 28.39 31.04 4.30
N LYS A 206 28.37 30.14 5.29
CA LYS A 206 28.18 28.71 5.08
C LYS A 206 26.74 28.25 5.22
N PHE A 207 25.96 28.84 6.13
CA PHE A 207 24.65 28.30 6.51
C PHE A 207 23.45 29.14 6.07
N LYS A 208 23.62 30.41 5.71
CA LYS A 208 22.50 31.32 5.46
C LYS A 208 21.61 30.83 4.31
N VAL A 209 22.21 30.50 3.17
CA VAL A 209 21.45 30.03 1.98
C VAL A 209 20.69 28.74 2.29
N PHE A 210 21.34 27.78 2.95
CA PHE A 210 20.70 26.54 3.38
C PHE A 210 19.54 26.81 4.34
N ALA A 211 19.73 27.69 5.33
CA ALA A 211 18.73 28.04 6.32
C ALA A 211 17.50 28.76 5.73
N ASP A 212 17.72 29.62 4.74
CA ASP A 212 16.64 30.34 4.03
C ASP A 212 15.80 29.34 3.21
N LEU A 213 16.45 28.48 2.41
CA LEU A 213 15.77 27.42 1.65
C LEU A 213 15.03 26.43 2.56
N PHE A 214 15.66 26.05 3.68
CA PHE A 214 15.05 25.16 4.66
C PHE A 214 13.85 25.81 5.36
N SER A 215 13.90 27.12 5.62
CA SER A 215 12.76 27.84 6.19
C SER A 215 11.58 27.87 5.21
N GLU A 216 11.84 28.17 3.94
CA GLU A 216 10.81 28.15 2.88
C GLU A 216 10.16 26.77 2.76
N LEU A 217 10.95 25.70 2.88
CA LEU A 217 10.48 24.32 2.88
C LEU A 217 9.43 24.06 3.98
N ILE A 218 9.74 24.47 5.21
CA ILE A 218 8.85 24.30 6.36
C ILE A 218 7.58 25.14 6.18
N GLU A 219 7.72 26.36 5.66
CA GLU A 219 6.60 27.25 5.42
C GLU A 219 5.62 26.69 4.40
N ARG A 220 6.14 26.19 3.28
CA ARG A 220 5.34 25.53 2.25
C ARG A 220 4.58 24.33 2.82
N ASN A 221 5.26 23.41 3.51
CA ASN A 221 4.59 22.27 4.14
C ASN A 221 3.49 22.71 5.12
N ASN A 222 3.76 23.70 5.97
CA ASN A 222 2.77 24.17 6.94
C ASN A 222 1.54 24.81 6.29
N LYS A 223 1.75 25.47 5.15
CA LYS A 223 0.66 26.02 4.33
C LYS A 223 -0.19 24.90 3.73
N GLU A 224 0.44 23.91 3.09
CA GLU A 224 -0.24 22.73 2.51
C GLU A 224 -1.07 21.98 3.57
N VAL A 225 -0.51 21.77 4.76
CA VAL A 225 -1.21 21.15 5.91
C VAL A 225 -2.45 21.94 6.31
N SER A 226 -2.33 23.27 6.35
CA SER A 226 -3.42 24.16 6.75
C SER A 226 -4.55 24.15 5.71
N GLU A 227 -4.21 24.17 4.43
CA GLU A 227 -5.15 24.08 3.31
C GLU A 227 -5.89 22.74 3.32
N ARG A 228 -5.17 21.61 3.49
CA ARG A 228 -5.79 20.28 3.62
C ARG A 228 -6.80 20.21 4.75
N ILE A 229 -6.46 20.73 5.93
CA ILE A 229 -7.36 20.72 7.09
C ILE A 229 -8.60 21.59 6.84
N ALA A 230 -8.44 22.72 6.15
CA ALA A 230 -9.56 23.58 5.79
C ALA A 230 -10.52 22.89 4.82
N LEU A 231 -10.01 22.15 3.83
CA LEU A 231 -10.81 21.35 2.90
C LEU A 231 -11.58 20.25 3.63
N GLN A 232 -10.90 19.43 4.46
CA GLN A 232 -11.55 18.36 5.22
C GLN A 232 -12.72 18.86 6.08
N LYS A 233 -12.58 20.06 6.68
CA LYS A 233 -13.64 20.69 7.46
C LYS A 233 -14.83 21.18 6.64
N ARG A 234 -14.62 21.50 5.36
CA ARG A 234 -15.71 21.88 4.44
C ARG A 234 -16.48 20.64 4.03
N ASP A 235 -15.77 19.60 3.59
CA ASP A 235 -16.38 18.33 3.16
C ASP A 235 -17.23 17.70 4.27
N LEU A 236 -16.75 17.73 5.52
CA LEU A 236 -17.52 17.27 6.69
C LEU A 236 -18.84 18.04 6.86
N LYS A 237 -18.82 19.36 6.72
CA LYS A 237 -20.02 20.19 6.85
C LYS A 237 -21.01 19.96 5.71
N GLU A 238 -20.52 19.67 4.51
CA GLU A 238 -21.36 19.35 3.36
C GLU A 238 -21.98 17.95 3.47
N SER A 239 -21.30 16.99 4.11
CA SER A 239 -21.85 15.65 4.36
C SER A 239 -22.89 15.59 5.50
N GLU A 240 -22.91 16.60 6.37
CA GLU A 240 -23.82 16.73 7.51
C GLU A 240 -25.05 17.61 7.22
N ALA A 241 -25.11 18.24 6.03
CA ALA A 241 -26.18 19.14 5.58
C ALA A 241 -27.14 18.45 4.59
#